data_AF-A0A955XJB1-F1
#
_entry.id   AF-A0A955XJB1-F1
#
_cell.length_a   1.000
_cell.length_b   1.000
_cell.length_c   1.000
_cell.angle_alpha   90.00
_cell.angle_beta   90.00
_cell.angle_gamma   90.00
#
_symmetry.space_group_name_H-M   'P 1'
#
loop_
_entity.id
_entity.type
_entity.pdbx_description
1 polymer ?
#
loop_
_entity_poly.entity_id
_entity_poly.type
_entity_poly.pdbx_seq_one_letter_code
_entity_poly.pdbx_strand_id
1 'polypeptide(L)' 'EQSRWPTGYCVDAFVLNAGDGELRWAVAHAVEGRINNLWNATGTADSGRVVFRGADWNGTLAPRQEAQFGWCGEL' A
#
# COMPACT_ATOMS: atom_id res chain seq x y z
N GLU A 1 -3.67 -9.84 -4.04
CA GLU A 1 -5.08 -9.56 -4.41
C GLU A 1 -5.95 -10.37 -3.47
N GLN A 2 -6.80 -9.70 -2.70
CA GLN A 2 -7.68 -10.37 -1.72
C GLN A 2 -9.00 -10.78 -2.38
N SER A 3 -9.53 -9.94 -3.28
CA SER A 3 -10.79 -10.16 -4.01
C SER A 3 -10.89 -9.29 -5.27
N ARG A 4 -11.62 -9.77 -6.29
CA ARG A 4 -11.94 -9.02 -7.53
C ARG A 4 -13.31 -9.40 -8.07
N TRP A 5 -14.02 -8.42 -8.60
CA TRP A 5 -15.33 -8.53 -9.23
C TRP A 5 -15.37 -7.67 -10.51
N PRO A 6 -16.44 -7.70 -11.32
CA PRO A 6 -16.44 -7.06 -12.64
C PRO A 6 -16.15 -5.55 -12.64
N THR A 7 -16.42 -4.86 -11.55
CA THR A 7 -16.33 -3.40 -11.44
C THR A 7 -15.33 -2.93 -10.38
N GLY A 8 -14.53 -3.84 -9.81
CA GLY A 8 -13.60 -3.45 -8.75
C GLY A 8 -12.81 -4.60 -8.15
N TYR A 9 -11.92 -4.25 -7.23
CA TYR A 9 -11.01 -5.17 -6.58
C TYR A 9 -10.53 -4.63 -5.24
N CYS A 10 -9.98 -5.51 -4.39
CA CYS A 10 -9.25 -5.15 -3.19
C CYS A 10 -7.91 -5.89 -3.09
N VAL A 11 -6.87 -5.18 -2.65
CA VAL A 11 -5.52 -5.68 -2.47
C VAL A 11 -5.09 -5.51 -1.03
N ASP A 12 -4.63 -6.61 -0.42
CA ASP A 12 -3.74 -6.57 0.73
C ASP A 12 -2.30 -6.68 0.25
N ALA A 13 -1.46 -5.77 0.75
CA ALA A 13 -0.04 -5.69 0.45
C ALA A 13 0.79 -5.63 1.73
N PHE A 14 1.99 -6.18 1.64
CA PHE A 14 2.95 -6.25 2.73
C PHE A 14 4.24 -5.54 2.32
N VAL A 15 4.80 -4.77 3.24
CA VAL A 15 6.09 -4.09 3.07
C VAL A 15 7.06 -4.62 4.12
N LEU A 16 8.05 -5.38 3.66
CA LEU A 16 9.11 -5.91 4.50
C LEU A 16 10.33 -4.98 4.46
N ASN A 17 10.81 -4.56 5.63
CA ASN A 17 12.16 -4.01 5.74
C ASN A 17 13.19 -5.15 5.69
N ALA A 18 13.69 -5.45 4.49
CA ALA A 18 14.68 -6.50 4.29
C ALA A 18 16.12 -6.08 4.65
N GLY A 19 16.34 -4.82 5.04
CA GLY A 19 17.64 -4.31 5.43
C GLY A 19 17.94 -4.46 6.93
N ASP A 20 19.09 -3.92 7.32
CA ASP A 20 19.65 -4.05 8.67
C ASP A 20 19.49 -2.79 9.53
N GLY A 21 18.83 -1.75 8.99
CA GLY A 21 18.56 -0.49 9.70
C GLY A 21 17.07 -0.15 9.71
N GLU A 22 16.67 0.72 10.63
CA GLU A 22 15.32 1.28 10.65
C GLU A 22 15.07 2.13 9.40
N LEU A 23 13.85 2.04 8.83
CA LEU A 23 13.45 2.91 7.71
C LEU A 23 12.01 3.37 7.84
N ARG A 24 11.72 4.52 7.21
CA ARG A 24 10.34 4.90 6.87
C ARG A 24 10.02 4.43 5.47
N TRP A 25 8.96 3.64 5.33
CA TRP A 25 8.69 3.00 4.05
C TRP A 25 7.85 3.87 3.10
N ALA A 26 8.19 3.76 1.82
CA ALA A 26 7.41 4.28 0.71
C ALA A 26 7.56 3.32 -0.48
N VAL A 27 6.46 2.95 -1.11
CA VAL A 27 6.46 2.02 -2.26
C VAL A 27 5.64 2.59 -3.41
N ALA A 28 6.16 2.48 -4.62
CA ALA A 28 5.44 2.90 -5.82
C ALA A 28 4.80 1.69 -6.49
N HIS A 29 3.51 1.76 -6.79
CA HIS A 29 2.80 0.70 -7.49
C HIS A 29 1.86 1.26 -8.56
N ALA A 30 1.65 0.48 -9.62
CA ALA A 30 0.66 0.80 -10.63
C ALA A 30 -0.71 0.36 -10.14
N VAL A 31 -1.67 1.28 -10.16
CA VAL A 31 -3.06 1.05 -9.76
C VAL A 31 -3.89 0.95 -11.04
N GLU A 32 -4.58 -0.18 -11.17
CA GLU A 32 -5.64 -0.35 -12.17
C GLU A 32 -6.89 0.41 -11.68
N GLY A 33 -7.51 1.21 -12.54
CA GLY A 33 -8.68 2.01 -12.17
C GLY A 33 -8.36 3.15 -11.19
N ARG A 34 -9.30 3.45 -10.29
CA ARG A 34 -9.19 4.49 -9.26
C ARG A 34 -9.40 3.93 -7.87
N ILE A 35 -8.51 4.24 -6.93
CA ILE A 35 -8.65 3.93 -5.51
C ILE A 35 -9.88 4.66 -4.95
N ASN A 36 -10.81 3.90 -4.36
CA ASN A 36 -11.97 4.43 -3.62
C ASN A 36 -11.88 4.15 -2.11
N ASN A 37 -10.96 3.28 -1.69
CA ASN A 37 -10.70 2.97 -0.29
C ASN A 37 -9.22 2.64 -0.09
N LEU A 38 -8.59 3.23 0.92
CA LEU A 38 -7.17 3.01 1.26
C LEU A 38 -7.05 2.95 2.78
N TRP A 39 -6.39 1.91 3.29
CA TRP A 39 -6.17 1.73 4.73
C TRP A 39 -4.70 1.51 5.05
N ASN A 40 -4.31 1.89 6.27
CA ASN A 40 -2.96 1.72 6.82
C ASN A 40 -1.84 2.34 5.95
N ALA A 41 -2.18 3.29 5.08
CA ALA A 41 -1.25 4.02 4.22
C ALA A 41 -1.87 5.34 3.74
N THR A 42 -1.02 6.23 3.22
CA THR A 42 -1.40 7.41 2.43
C THR A 42 -0.87 7.28 1.01
N GLY A 43 -1.58 7.83 0.02
CA GLY A 43 -1.20 7.79 -1.39
C GLY A 43 -0.95 9.20 -1.96
N THR A 44 -0.05 9.33 -2.92
CA THR A 44 0.18 10.61 -3.65
C THR A 44 -0.87 10.91 -4.72
N ALA A 45 -1.60 9.90 -5.15
CA ALA A 45 -2.62 9.94 -6.19
C ALA A 45 -3.60 8.78 -5.97
N ASP A 46 -4.70 8.78 -6.70
CA ASP A 46 -5.74 7.74 -6.65
C ASP A 46 -5.67 6.75 -7.83
N SER A 47 -4.82 6.98 -8.83
CA SER A 47 -4.79 6.22 -10.08
C SER A 47 -3.40 6.27 -10.75
N GLY A 48 -3.16 5.37 -11.71
CA GLY A 48 -1.90 5.32 -12.44
C GLY A 48 -0.74 4.88 -11.54
N ARG A 49 0.33 5.67 -11.44
CA ARG A 49 1.48 5.36 -10.57
C ARG A 49 1.31 6.04 -9.22
N VAL A 50 0.89 5.28 -8.21
CA VAL A 50 0.67 5.77 -6.85
C VAL A 50 1.88 5.45 -5.97
N VAL A 51 2.34 6.43 -5.19
CA VAL A 51 3.33 6.22 -4.13
C VAL A 51 2.60 6.10 -2.79
N PHE A 52 2.60 4.89 -2.24
CA PHE A 52 2.08 4.59 -0.92
C PHE A 52 3.14 4.86 0.14
N ARG A 53 2.75 5.51 1.24
CA ARG A 53 3.56 5.70 2.43
C ARG A 53 2.82 5.18 3.64
N GLY A 54 3.53 4.63 4.61
CA GLY A 54 2.86 4.17 5.83
C GLY A 54 2.19 5.30 6.60
N ALA A 55 1.12 4.94 7.30
CA ALA A 55 0.46 5.79 8.26
C ALA A 55 1.36 6.01 9.49
N ASP A 56 0.99 6.96 10.35
CA ASP A 56 1.82 7.34 11.50
C ASP A 56 2.14 6.17 12.45
N TRP A 57 1.25 5.18 12.54
CA TRP A 57 1.40 4.01 13.41
C TRP A 57 2.16 2.83 12.79
N ASN A 58 2.36 2.80 11.46
CA ASN A 58 3.03 1.68 10.79
C ASN A 58 4.09 2.12 9.78
N GLY A 59 4.39 3.41 9.67
CA GLY A 59 5.29 3.98 8.66
C GLY A 59 6.77 3.73 8.92
N THR A 60 7.16 3.46 10.15
CA THR A 60 8.54 3.13 10.53
C THR A 60 8.67 1.64 10.80
N LEU A 61 9.67 1.00 10.17
CA LEU A 61 9.94 -0.43 10.29
C LEU A 61 11.36 -0.66 10.79
N ALA A 62 11.49 -1.40 11.90
CA ALA A 62 12.76 -1.96 12.33
C ALA A 62 13.29 -2.99 11.31
N PRO A 63 14.57 -3.39 11.39
CA PRO A 63 15.11 -4.46 10.56
C PRO A 63 14.23 -5.71 10.64
N ARG A 64 13.94 -6.31 9.48
CA ARG A 64 13.09 -7.51 9.34
C ARG A 64 11.62 -7.34 9.76
N GLN A 65 11.18 -6.13 10.12
CA GLN A 65 9.78 -5.86 10.43
C GLN A 65 8.97 -5.67 9.15
N GLU A 66 7.68 -6.00 9.23
CA GLU A 66 6.71 -5.84 8.16
C GLU A 66 5.57 -4.89 8.57
N ALA A 67 5.04 -4.14 7.60
CA ALA A 67 3.75 -3.46 7.71
C ALA A 67 2.79 -3.99 6.64
N GLN A 68 1.51 -4.10 7.01
CA GLN A 68 0.43 -4.40 6.09
C GLN A 68 -0.35 -3.12 5.76
N PHE A 69 -0.66 -2.95 4.48
CA PHE A 69 -1.58 -1.94 3.99
C PHE A 69 -2.44 -2.51 2.87
N GLY A 70 -3.43 -1.76 2.42
CA GLY A 70 -4.23 -2.20 1.29
C GLY A 70 -5.14 -1.12 0.74
N TRP A 71 -5.70 -1.42 -0.42
CA TRP A 71 -6.63 -0.53 -1.10
C TRP A 71 -7.68 -1.32 -1.86
N CYS A 72 -8.83 -0.69 -2.10
CA CYS A 72 -9.78 -1.13 -3.11
C CYS A 72 -9.83 -0.11 -4.24
N GLY A 73 -10.03 -0.60 -5.45
CA GLY A 73 -10.16 0.19 -6.66
C GLY A 73 -11.43 -0.12 -7.42
N GLU A 74 -11.97 0.90 -8.07
CA GLU A 74 -13.05 0.80 -9.06
C GLU A 74 -12.43 0.74 -10.45
N LEU A 75 -12.91 -0.20 -11.28
CA LEU A 75 -12.45 -0.44 -12.65
C LEU A 75 -13.30 0.31 -13.69
#